data_AF-A0A4U3AAS3-F1
#
_entry.id   AF-A0A4U3AAS3-F1
#
_cell.length_a   1.000
_cell.length_b   1.000
_cell.length_c   1.000
_cell.angle_alpha   90.00
_cell.angle_beta   90.00
_cell.angle_gamma   90.00
#
_symmetry.space_group_name_H-M   'P 1'
#
loop_
_entity.id
_entity.type
_entity.pdbx_description
1 polymer ?
#
loop_
_entity_poly.entity_id
_entity_poly.type
_entity_poly.pdbx_seq_one_letter_code
_entity_poly.pdbx_strand_id
1 'polypeptide(L)'
;NALIRELREELGVNCSIKNFLGVIENQWEDREVIHHEINHIFEVDSQELHIDFIPKSKESHLAFHWIDYNQEALNTYKIMPVPSVKELLERKLSDEL
;
A
#
# COMPACT_ATOMS: atom_id res chain seq x y z
N ASN A 1 5.83 -8.84 -12.82
CA ASN A 1 6.75 -8.19 -11.86
C ASN A 1 6.56 -6.66 -11.85
N ALA A 2 5.34 -6.16 -11.64
CA ALA A 2 5.08 -4.71 -11.57
C ALA A 2 5.45 -4.15 -10.18
N LEU A 3 4.91 -4.73 -9.11
CA LEU A 3 5.15 -4.30 -7.73
C LEU A 3 6.64 -4.14 -7.36
N ILE A 4 7.45 -5.17 -7.59
CA ILE A 4 8.89 -5.13 -7.26
C ILE A 4 9.61 -4.03 -8.04
N ARG A 5 9.22 -3.81 -9.30
CA ARG A 5 9.77 -2.76 -10.15
C ARG A 5 9.37 -1.38 -9.63
N GLU A 6 8.11 -1.18 -9.25
CA GLU A 6 7.61 0.10 -8.72
C GLU A 6 8.26 0.47 -7.40
N LEU A 7 8.39 -0.45 -6.43
CA LEU A 7 9.16 -0.18 -5.20
C LEU A 7 10.61 0.19 -5.50
N ARG A 8 11.22 -0.39 -6.54
CA ARG A 8 12.59 -0.04 -6.95
C ARG A 8 12.67 1.34 -7.60
N GLU A 9 11.66 1.73 -8.38
CA GLU A 9 11.56 3.05 -9.02
C GLU A 9 11.28 4.16 -8.00
N GLU A 10 10.25 3.99 -7.17
CA GLU A 10 9.75 5.00 -6.23
C GLU A 10 10.61 5.13 -4.96
N LEU A 11 11.14 4.02 -4.43
CA LEU A 11 11.88 4.01 -3.17
C LEU A 11 13.34 3.55 -3.33
N GLY A 12 13.66 2.84 -4.42
CA GLY A 12 15.00 2.30 -4.60
C GLY A 12 15.32 1.05 -3.80
N VAL A 13 14.32 0.43 -3.18
CA VAL A 13 14.53 -0.75 -2.34
C VAL A 13 14.31 -2.03 -3.13
N ASN A 14 14.99 -3.10 -2.73
CA ASN A 14 14.64 -4.44 -3.17
C ASN A 14 13.64 -5.05 -2.20
N CYS A 15 12.70 -5.84 -2.72
CA CYS A 15 11.75 -6.57 -1.91
C CYS A 15 11.45 -7.95 -2.50
N SER A 16 10.86 -8.80 -1.66
CA SER A 16 10.27 -10.07 -2.06
C SER A 16 8.78 -10.08 -1.69
N ILE A 17 7.97 -10.77 -2.49
CA ILE A 17 6.55 -10.97 -2.18
C ILE A 17 6.44 -12.08 -1.15
N LYS A 18 5.72 -11.82 -0.04
CA LYS A 18 5.38 -12.83 0.96
C LYS A 18 4.04 -13.47 0.63
N ASN A 19 2.98 -12.67 0.69
CA ASN A 19 1.61 -13.13 0.53
C ASN A 19 0.86 -12.25 -0.47
N PHE A 20 -0.03 -12.87 -1.23
CA PHE A 20 -1.06 -12.15 -1.97
C PHE A 20 -2.27 -11.97 -1.05
N LEU A 21 -2.70 -10.72 -0.84
CA LEU A 21 -3.77 -10.40 0.10
C LEU A 21 -5.14 -10.33 -0.60
N GLY A 22 -5.17 -9.88 -1.85
CA GLY A 22 -6.41 -9.84 -2.62
C GLY A 22 -6.37 -8.90 -3.82
N VAL A 23 -7.51 -8.84 -4.50
CA VAL A 23 -7.77 -7.90 -5.59
C VAL A 23 -8.78 -6.86 -5.12
N ILE A 24 -8.56 -5.61 -5.49
CA ILE A 24 -9.51 -4.52 -5.29
C ILE A 24 -9.86 -3.94 -6.65
N GLU A 25 -11.15 -3.99 -6.99
CA GLU A 25 -11.70 -3.20 -8.09
C GLU A 25 -12.07 -1.83 -7.54
N ASN A 26 -11.56 -0.78 -8.16
CA ASN A 26 -11.81 0.59 -7.73
C ASN A 26 -12.21 1.47 -8.91
N GLN A 27 -13.06 2.45 -8.61
CA GLN A 27 -13.48 3.48 -9.54
C GLN A 27 -13.37 4.83 -8.85
N TRP A 28 -12.77 5.79 -9.53
CA TRP A 28 -12.67 7.16 -9.03
C TRP A 28 -12.74 8.16 -10.18
N GLU A 29 -13.02 9.42 -9.84
CA GLU A 29 -13.14 10.50 -10.80
C GLU A 29 -12.09 11.58 -10.51
N ASP A 30 -11.39 12.02 -11.54
CA ASP A 30 -10.55 13.22 -11.50
C ASP A 30 -10.77 14.05 -12.76
N ARG A 31 -11.09 15.33 -12.57
CA ARG A 31 -11.32 16.30 -13.65
C ARG A 31 -12.27 15.77 -14.74
N GLU A 32 -13.43 15.24 -14.33
CA GLU A 32 -14.47 14.68 -15.21
C GLU A 32 -14.06 13.39 -15.95
N VAL A 33 -12.88 12.84 -15.67
CA VAL A 33 -12.42 11.55 -16.18
C VAL A 33 -12.71 10.48 -15.15
N ILE A 34 -13.48 9.47 -15.55
CA ILE A 34 -13.71 8.27 -14.73
C ILE A 34 -12.56 7.29 -14.98
N HIS A 35 -11.87 6.96 -13.90
CA HIS A 35 -10.81 5.96 -13.85
C HIS A 35 -11.36 4.65 -13.30
N HIS A 36 -11.06 3.56 -13.98
CA HIS A 36 -11.34 2.19 -13.52
C HIS A 36 -10.02 1.47 -13.34
N GLU A 37 -9.81 0.89 -12.17
CA GLU A 37 -8.56 0.21 -11.83
C GLU A 37 -8.80 -1.12 -11.13
N ILE A 38 -7.87 -2.05 -11.34
CA ILE A 38 -7.80 -3.32 -10.64
C ILE A 38 -6.45 -3.36 -9.92
N ASN A 39 -6.47 -3.27 -8.60
CA ASN A 39 -5.29 -3.26 -7.75
C ASN A 39 -5.06 -4.64 -7.16
N HIS A 40 -3.85 -5.17 -7.31
CA HIS A 40 -3.42 -6.40 -6.65
C HIS A 40 -2.63 -6.04 -5.40
N ILE A 41 -3.11 -6.47 -4.24
CA ILE A 41 -2.51 -6.12 -2.95
C ILE A 41 -1.63 -7.28 -2.47
N PHE A 42 -0.40 -6.96 -2.11
CA PHE A 42 0.60 -7.92 -1.65
C PHE A 42 1.23 -7.47 -0.34
N GLU A 43 1.56 -8.43 0.50
CA GLU A 43 2.53 -8.26 1.55
C GLU A 43 3.93 -8.46 0.99
N VAL A 44 4.85 -7.56 1.34
CA VAL A 44 6.24 -7.61 0.91
C VAL A 44 7.18 -7.64 2.11
N ASP A 45 8.37 -8.17 1.87
CA ASP A 45 9.48 -8.18 2.81
C ASP A 45 10.70 -7.52 2.17
N SER A 46 11.36 -6.65 2.91
CA SER A 46 12.54 -5.92 2.47
C SER A 46 13.48 -5.69 3.66
N GLN A 47 14.74 -6.08 3.50
CA GLN A 47 15.80 -5.77 4.46
C GLN A 47 16.26 -4.30 4.37
N GLU A 48 15.67 -3.51 3.48
CA GLU A 48 16.00 -2.10 3.28
C GLU A 48 14.87 -1.18 3.76
N LEU A 49 13.78 -1.72 4.33
CA LEU A 49 12.67 -0.96 4.88
C LEU A 49 12.55 -1.24 6.37
N HIS A 50 13.11 -0.36 7.20
CA HIS A 50 13.06 -0.47 8.64
C HIS A 50 12.21 0.64 9.26
N ILE A 51 11.57 0.32 10.39
CA ILE A 51 10.64 1.21 11.10
C ILE A 51 11.31 2.44 11.73
N ASP A 52 12.63 2.38 11.95
CA ASP A 52 13.43 3.41 12.62
C ASP A 52 13.83 4.56 11.69
N PHE A 53 13.56 4.45 10.39
CA PHE A 53 13.68 5.57 9.46
C PHE A 53 12.50 5.68 8.51
N ILE A 54 12.20 6.93 8.14
CA ILE A 54 11.17 7.24 7.15
C ILE A 54 11.76 6.98 5.74
N PRO A 55 11.12 6.15 4.90
CA PRO A 55 11.60 5.89 3.55
C PRO A 55 11.67 7.18 2.73
N LYS A 56 12.74 7.35 1.96
CA LYS A 56 12.90 8.53 1.09
C LYS A 56 12.40 8.22 -0.31
N SER A 57 11.44 9.02 -0.76
CA SER A 57 10.96 8.97 -2.14
C SER A 57 12.08 9.35 -3.13
N LYS A 58 12.11 8.67 -4.26
CA LYS A 58 12.87 9.04 -5.46
C LYS A 58 12.07 9.94 -6.41
N GLU A 59 10.79 10.15 -6.11
CA GLU A 59 9.89 10.98 -6.90
C GLU A 59 9.48 12.22 -6.11
N SER A 60 9.55 13.39 -6.73
CA SER A 60 9.33 14.68 -6.05
C SER A 60 7.91 14.91 -5.56
N HIS A 61 6.95 14.11 -6.03
CA HIS A 61 5.52 14.27 -5.77
C HIS A 61 4.98 13.23 -4.77
N LEU A 62 5.82 12.33 -4.28
CA LEU A 62 5.46 11.30 -3.30
C LEU A 62 6.24 11.50 -1.99
N ALA A 63 5.56 11.22 -0.89
CA ALA A 63 6.14 11.15 0.45
C ALA A 63 5.70 9.85 1.11
N PHE A 64 6.63 9.21 1.82
CA PHE A 64 6.38 7.94 2.49
C PHE A 64 6.43 8.15 4.00
N HIS A 65 5.55 7.47 4.71
CA HIS A 65 5.47 7.49 6.16
C HIS A 65 5.11 6.10 6.65
N TRP A 66 5.68 5.70 7.78
CA TRP A 66 5.21 4.56 8.52
C TRP A 66 4.00 4.95 9.36
N ILE A 67 3.02 4.06 9.41
CA ILE A 67 1.93 4.10 10.38
C ILE A 67 2.00 2.83 11.21
N ASP A 68 1.60 2.91 12.47
CA ASP A 68 1.48 1.71 13.29
C ASP A 68 0.43 0.78 12.68
N TYR A 69 0.73 -0.51 12.62
CA TYR A 69 -0.21 -1.49 12.08
C TYR A 69 -1.16 -1.97 13.17
N ASN A 70 -2.14 -1.13 13.49
CA ASN A 70 -3.18 -1.39 14.48
C ASN A 70 -4.51 -0.71 14.11
N GLN A 71 -5.59 -1.10 14.80
CA GLN A 71 -6.94 -0.62 14.51
C GLN A 71 -7.10 0.90 14.68
N GLU A 72 -6.40 1.51 15.63
CA GLU A 72 -6.48 2.96 15.89
C GLU A 72 -5.87 3.75 14.73
N ALA A 73 -4.67 3.36 14.27
CA ALA A 73 -3.99 4.00 13.15
C ALA A 73 -4.77 3.82 11.84
N LEU A 74 -5.28 2.60 11.56
CA LEU A 74 -6.12 2.34 10.37
C LEU A 74 -7.43 3.15 10.37
N ASN A 75 -7.93 3.55 11.54
CA ASN A 75 -9.08 4.43 11.69
C ASN A 75 -8.73 5.92 11.61
N THR A 76 -7.50 6.28 11.97
CA THR A 76 -7.02 7.67 12.01
C THR A 76 -6.68 8.20 10.62
N TYR A 77 -6.00 7.39 9.80
CA TYR A 77 -5.53 7.81 8.49
C TYR A 77 -6.54 7.51 7.38
N LYS A 78 -6.62 8.40 6.39
CA LYS A 78 -7.40 8.18 5.17
C LYS A 78 -6.65 7.23 4.24
N ILE A 79 -6.91 5.93 4.39
CA ILE A 79 -6.35 4.88 3.53
C ILE A 79 -7.25 4.70 2.32
N MET A 80 -6.68 4.89 1.12
CA MET A 80 -7.39 4.79 -0.15
C MET A 80 -6.91 3.56 -0.96
N PRO A 81 -7.73 3.00 -1.85
CA PRO A 81 -9.16 3.29 -2.01
C PRO A 81 -10.03 2.84 -0.83
N VAL A 82 -11.04 3.67 -0.52
CA VAL A 82 -12.03 3.42 0.55
C VAL A 82 -13.26 2.71 -0.05
N PRO A 83 -13.80 1.68 0.62
CA PRO A 83 -13.34 1.11 1.89
C PRO A 83 -12.33 -0.05 1.72
N SER A 84 -12.14 -0.53 0.49
CA SER A 84 -11.62 -1.87 0.21
C SER A 84 -10.20 -2.15 0.73
N VAL A 85 -9.27 -1.17 0.67
CA VAL A 85 -7.90 -1.41 1.20
C VAL A 85 -7.94 -1.49 2.72
N LYS A 86 -8.68 -0.60 3.37
CA LYS A 86 -8.78 -0.57 4.82
C LYS A 86 -9.43 -1.85 5.35
N GLU A 87 -10.55 -2.28 4.76
CA GLU A 87 -11.22 -3.53 5.15
C GLU A 87 -10.31 -4.75 4.94
N LEU A 88 -9.53 -4.78 3.86
CA LEU A 88 -8.57 -5.85 3.62
C LEU A 88 -7.47 -5.90 4.69
N LEU A 89 -6.95 -4.73 5.11
CA LEU A 89 -5.97 -4.62 6.19
C LEU A 89 -6.57 -4.99 7.55
N GLU A 90 -7.81 -4.60 7.83
CA GLU A 90 -8.51 -4.97 9.07
C GLU A 90 -8.74 -6.48 9.17
N ARG A 91 -9.19 -7.12 8.07
CA ARG A 91 -9.32 -8.59 7.99
C ARG A 91 -7.99 -9.32 8.18
N LYS A 92 -6.90 -8.72 7.68
CA LYS A 92 -5.56 -9.27 7.91
C LYS A 92 -5.17 -9.15 9.37
N LEU A 93 -5.48 -8.03 10.02
CA LEU A 93 -5.17 -7.78 11.42
C LEU A 93 -5.95 -8.73 12.36
N SER A 94 -7.16 -9.16 11.97
CA SER A 94 -7.96 -10.15 12.70
C SER A 94 -7.61 -11.61 12.40
N ASP A 95 -6.56 -11.89 11.62
CA ASP A 95 -6.19 -13.23 11.13
C ASP A 95 -7.33 -13.94 10.35
N GLU A 96 -8.19 -13.17 9.68
CA GLU A 96 -9.32 -13.66 8.86
C GLU A 96 -8.96 -13.83 7.37
N LEU A 97 -7.66 -13.91 7.05
CA LEU A 97 -7.09 -14.11 5.71
C LEU A 97 -6.19 -15.33 5.65
#